data_AF-K1Y3Z6-F1
#
_entry.id   AF-K1Y3Z6-F1
#
_cell.length_a   1.000
_cell.length_b   1.000
_cell.length_c   1.000
_cell.angle_alpha   90.00
_cell.angle_beta   90.00
_cell.angle_gamma   90.00
#
_symmetry.space_group_name_H-M   'P 1'
#
loop_
_entity.id
_entity.type
_entity.pdbx_description
1 polymer ?
#
loop_
_entity_poly.entity_id
_entity_poly.type
_entity_poly.pdbx_seq_one_letter_code
_entity_poly.pdbx_strand_id
1 'polypeptide(L)' 'MKIGAFRNGNLTGFKVWAPLRKNIELYVVHPHEILIPLEKDSGGYWSVVLDDLPETIRYYYRLDNDRDR' A
#
# COMPACT_ATOMS: atom_id res chain seq x y z
N MET A 1 6.03 -15.76 1.62
CA MET A 1 5.52 -14.55 0.93
C MET A 1 4.73 -13.72 1.96
N LYS A 2 4.98 -12.42 2.10
CA LYS A 2 4.28 -11.56 3.07
C LYS A 2 3.17 -10.77 2.36
N ILE A 3 1.95 -10.80 2.89
CA ILE A 3 0.77 -10.06 2.42
C ILE A 3 0.30 -9.17 3.59
N GLY A 4 -0.21 -7.98 3.29
CA GLY A 4 -0.51 -6.92 4.26
C GLY A 4 0.67 -5.97 4.44
N ALA A 5 0.71 -5.29 5.59
CA ALA A 5 1.84 -4.46 6.00
C ALA A 5 2.92 -5.33 6.66
N PHE A 6 4.18 -5.06 6.32
CA PHE A 6 5.33 -5.70 6.94
C PHE A 6 6.49 -4.72 7.10
N ARG A 7 7.26 -4.87 8.18
CA ARG A 7 8.46 -4.05 8.44
C ARG A 7 9.72 -4.91 8.31
N ASN A 8 10.77 -4.34 7.74
CA ASN A 8 12.11 -4.92 7.59
C ASN A 8 13.15 -3.82 7.83
N GLY A 9 13.63 -3.69 9.07
CA GLY A 9 14.46 -2.54 9.47
C GLY A 9 13.69 -1.23 9.32
N ASN A 10 14.25 -0.31 8.53
CA ASN A 10 13.65 1.00 8.23
C ASN A 10 12.69 0.96 7.02
N LEU A 11 12.54 -0.20 6.38
CA LEU A 11 11.65 -0.37 5.25
C LEU A 11 10.29 -0.90 5.74
N THR A 12 9.23 -0.26 5.27
CA THR A 12 7.86 -0.76 5.45
C THR A 12 7.26 -1.06 4.09
N GLY A 13 6.86 -2.31 3.90
CA GLY A 13 6.23 -2.78 2.67
C GLY A 13 4.74 -3.02 2.86
N PHE A 14 3.99 -2.72 1.81
CA PHE A 14 2.56 -2.97 1.71
C PHE A 14 2.35 -3.88 0.51
N LYS A 15 1.63 -4.99 0.70
CA LYS A 15 1.30 -5.89 -0.40
C LYS A 15 -0.14 -6.39 -0.29
N VAL A 16 -0.91 -6.27 -1.36
CA VAL A 16 -2.29 -6.74 -1.44
C VAL A 16 -2.53 -7.50 -2.74
N TRP A 17 -3.31 -8.58 -2.68
CA TRP A 17 -3.70 -9.31 -3.88
C TRP A 17 -5.01 -8.76 -4.44
N ALA A 18 -4.98 -8.29 -5.68
CA ALA A 18 -6.13 -7.69 -6.33
C ALA A 18 -5.98 -7.68 -7.86
N PRO A 19 -5.93 -8.87 -8.49
CA PRO A 19 -5.53 -9.01 -9.90
C PRO A 19 -6.48 -8.32 -10.87
N LEU A 20 -7.74 -8.15 -10.51
CA LEU A 20 -8.77 -7.54 -11.37
C LEU A 20 -8.83 -6.01 -11.27
N ARG A 21 -8.09 -5.41 -10.34
CA ARG A 21 -8.02 -3.95 -10.19
C ARG A 21 -7.15 -3.34 -11.28
N LYS A 22 -7.46 -2.08 -11.61
CA LYS A 22 -6.73 -1.25 -12.58
C LYS A 22 -5.75 -0.33 -11.89
N ASN A 23 -6.09 0.17 -10.70
CA ASN A 23 -5.19 0.97 -9.87
C ASN A 23 -5.39 0.63 -8.39
N ILE A 24 -4.31 0.65 -7.61
CA ILE A 24 -4.35 0.62 -6.15
C ILE A 24 -3.37 1.65 -5.61
N GLU A 25 -3.83 2.43 -4.63
CA GLU A 25 -3.01 3.39 -3.91
C GLU A 25 -3.03 3.07 -2.41
N LEU A 26 -1.91 3.29 -1.74
CA LEU A 26 -1.84 3.39 -0.29
C LEU A 26 -2.32 4.79 0.08
N TYR A 27 -3.48 4.87 0.72
CA TYR A 27 -4.04 6.12 1.21
C TYR A 27 -3.72 6.26 2.69
N VAL A 28 -2.61 6.96 2.98
CA VAL A 28 -2.22 7.29 4.35
C VAL A 28 -3.07 8.48 4.80
N VAL A 29 -3.78 8.34 5.92
CA VAL A 29 -4.67 9.38 6.48
C VAL A 29 -4.12 9.99 7.77
N HIS A 30 -3.01 9.44 8.29
CA HIS A 30 -2.34 9.94 9.49
C HIS A 30 -0.87 9.52 9.49
N PRO A 31 0.08 10.40 9.92
CA PRO A 31 -0.13 11.76 10.46
C PRO A 31 -0.47 12.82 9.42
N HIS A 32 -0.15 12.56 8.15
CA HIS A 32 -0.45 13.43 7.03
C HIS A 32 -1.16 12.64 5.94
N GLU A 33 -2.05 13.32 5.22
CA GLU A 33 -2.78 12.72 4.12
C GLU A 33 -1.89 12.60 2.88
N ILE A 34 -1.65 11.37 2.42
CA ILE A 34 -0.78 11.07 1.27
C ILE A 34 -1.38 9.89 0.49
N LEU A 35 -1.37 10.00 -0.85
CA LEU A 35 -1.68 8.91 -1.77
C LEU A 35 -0.42 8.43 -2.45
N ILE A 36 -0.16 7.13 -2.36
CA ILE A 36 1.05 6.50 -2.92
C ILE A 36 0.61 5.37 -3.86
N PRO A 37 0.87 5.44 -5.17
CA PRO A 37 0.50 4.36 -6.09
C PRO A 37 1.29 3.08 -5.80
N LEU A 38 0.63 1.93 -5.87
CA LEU A 38 1.28 0.62 -5.80
C LEU A 38 1.60 0.11 -7.21
N GLU A 39 2.65 -0.70 -7.31
CA GLU A 39 3.02 -1.38 -8.55
C GLU A 39 2.37 -2.76 -8.61
N LYS A 40 1.78 -3.09 -9.77
CA LYS A 40 1.18 -4.40 -10.04
C LYS A 40 2.22 -5.35 -10.64
N ASP A 41 2.39 -6.51 -10.02
CA ASP A 41 3.20 -7.60 -10.58
C ASP A 41 2.39 -8.55 -11.48
N SER A 42 3.09 -9.46 -12.16
CA SER A 42 2.47 -10.45 -13.06
C SER A 42 1.56 -11.46 -12.35
N GLY A 43 1.70 -11.62 -11.03
CA GLY A 43 0.82 -12.44 -10.19
C GLY A 43 -0.45 -11.71 -9.73
N GLY A 44 -0.59 -10.43 -10.11
CA GLY A 44 -1.71 -9.58 -9.72
C GLY A 44 -1.64 -9.08 -8.28
N TYR A 45 -0.45 -9.15 -7.66
CA TYR A 45 -0.21 -8.45 -6.41
C TYR A 45 0.15 -7.01 -6.70
N TRP A 46 -0.31 -6.14 -5.81
CA TRP A 46 0.04 -4.74 -5.76
C TRP A 46 0.96 -4.54 -4.59
N SER A 47 2.08 -3.84 -4.78
CA SER A 47 2.98 -3.53 -3.67
C SER A 47 3.75 -2.24 -3.82
N VAL A 48 4.17 -1.71 -2.67
CA VAL A 48 5.13 -0.61 -2.54
C VAL A 48 6.02 -0.88 -1.33
N VAL A 49 7.27 -0.44 -1.38
CA VAL A 49 8.20 -0.44 -0.26
C VAL A 49 8.64 1.00 -0.04
N LEU A 50 8.46 1.49 1.18
CA LEU A 50 8.75 2.85 1.57
C LEU A 50 9.82 2.85 2.66
N ASP A 51 10.77 3.76 2.54
CA ASP A 51 11.68 4.14 3.60
C ASP A 51 11.06 5.24 4.48
N ASP A 52 11.58 5.36 5.70
CA ASP A 52 11.31 6.49 6.61
C ASP A 52 9.83 6.78 6.89
N LEU A 53 8.98 5.74 6.89
CA LEU A 53 7.61 5.89 7.36
C LEU A 53 7.58 6.06 8.89
N PRO A 54 6.74 6.98 9.42
CA PRO A 54 6.51 7.11 10.84
C PRO A 54 6.10 5.76 11.47
N GLU A 55 6.49 5.52 12.72
CA GLU A 55 6.20 4.24 13.39
C GLU A 55 4.70 3.95 13.53
N THR A 56 3.89 5.02 13.57
CA THR A 56 2.43 4.93 13.64
C THR A 56 1.81 5.69 12.48
N ILE A 57 1.37 4.95 11.46
CA ILE A 57 0.52 5.46 10.40
C ILE A 57 -0.84 4.80 10.43
N ARG A 58 -1.85 5.49 9.92
CA ARG A 58 -3.15 4.90 9.58
C ARG A 58 -3.34 5.01 8.08
N TYR A 59 -3.81 3.93 7.47
CA TYR A 59 -3.93 3.86 6.02
C TYR A 59 -5.12 3.00 5.59
N TYR A 60 -5.51 3.20 4.34
CA TYR A 60 -6.41 2.35 3.56
C TYR A 60 -5.75 1.97 2.24
N TYR A 61 -6.27 0.95 1.58
CA TYR A 61 -6.04 0.73 0.15
C TYR A 61 -7.16 1.40 -0.63
N ARG A 62 -6.83 2.41 -1.44
CA ARG A 62 -7.76 3.02 -2.38
C ARG A 62 -7.77 2.21 -3.67
N LEU A 63 -8.94 1.68 -4.04
CA LEU A 63 -9.15 0.83 -5.20
C LEU A 63 -9.77 1.63 -6.33
N ASP A 64 -9.11 1.63 -7.50
CA ASP A 64 -9.59 2.24 -8.74
C ASP A 64 -10.06 3.71 -8.56
N ASN A 65 -9.43 4.45 -7.64
CA ASN A 65 -9.72 5.84 -7.27
C ASN A 65 -11.14 6.11 -6.71
N ASP A 66 -11.86 5.06 -6.30
CA ASP A 66 -13.28 5.15 -5.93
C ASP A 66 -13.55 4.64 -4.50
N ARG A 67 -12.81 3.61 -4.05
CA ARG A 67 -13.17 2.90 -2.82
C ARG A 67 -11.98 2.63 -1.89
N ASP A 68 -12.07 3.12 -0.66
CA ASP A 68 -11.08 2.89 0.39
C ASP A 68 -11.39 1.59 1.17
N ARG A 69 -10.39 0.75 1.40
CA ARG A 69 -10.48 -0.59 2.01
C ARG A 69 -9.41 -0.89 3.05
#